data_AF-A0A936GCD2-F1
#
_entry.id   AF-A0A936GCD2-F1
#
_cell.length_a   1.000
_cell.length_b   1.000
_cell.length_c   1.000
_cell.angle_alpha   90.00
_cell.angle_beta   90.00
_cell.angle_gamma   90.00
#
_symmetry.space_group_name_H-M   'P 1'
#
loop_
_entity.id
_entity.type
_entity.pdbx_description
1 polymer ?
#
loop_
_entity_poly.entity_id
_entity_poly.type
_entity_poly.pdbx_seq_one_letter_code
_entity_poly.pdbx_strand_id
1 'polypeptide(L)'
;MKSFPFRIYLAALLLRLIPILLTRSLGIGLDDMFQYDMLARSLASGNGFRWYAQLDLKQLEPYVKFDLSTATGYDPQYGLYTSFRAPLYPAFLAIVYFFFGLDFSRFFAARLAQVIFLGAPLAPLTYLVSRKLLPDSERTSQTSAWLVAAYPMLLVYPLGLGTENPFFVLLLSSFLFLLLSIETPSASRLLLSGLFLAPHCAHSLRHPSFRGVGDFVFVLPAPRKSFAGCSCLCAGCKPVGDSEFAVAP
;
A
#
# COMPACT_ATOMS: atom_id res chain seq x y z
N MET A 1 29.21 4.35 -18.67
CA MET A 1 28.81 4.96 -17.37
C MET A 1 27.33 4.67 -17.13
N LYS A 2 26.92 4.20 -15.95
CA LYS A 2 25.49 3.87 -15.69
C LYS A 2 24.62 5.13 -15.65
N SER A 3 23.36 5.04 -16.09
CA SER A 3 22.42 6.17 -16.18
C SER A 3 22.15 6.80 -14.80
N PHE A 4 21.75 8.09 -14.77
CA PHE A 4 21.41 8.78 -13.52
C PHE A 4 20.32 8.05 -12.69
N PRO A 5 19.19 7.58 -13.27
CA PRO A 5 18.17 6.82 -12.53
C PRO A 5 18.73 5.61 -11.78
N PHE A 6 19.65 4.88 -12.38
CA PHE A 6 20.26 3.72 -11.74
C PHE A 6 21.17 4.12 -10.56
N ARG A 7 21.94 5.20 -10.72
CA ARG A 7 22.81 5.70 -9.63
C ARG A 7 21.98 6.19 -8.45
N ILE A 8 20.91 6.94 -8.69
CA ILE A 8 20.05 7.43 -7.61
C ILE A 8 19.27 6.29 -6.95
N TYR A 9 18.86 5.27 -7.71
CA TYR A 9 18.28 4.05 -7.13
C TYR A 9 19.24 3.38 -6.14
N LEU A 10 20.52 3.18 -6.52
CA LEU A 10 21.50 2.58 -5.61
C LEU A 10 21.75 3.44 -4.37
N ALA A 11 21.84 4.75 -4.52
CA ALA A 11 21.97 5.65 -3.37
C ALA A 11 20.75 5.57 -2.43
N ALA A 12 19.55 5.65 -2.99
CA ALA A 12 18.30 5.53 -2.24
C ALA A 12 18.15 4.17 -1.53
N LEU A 13 18.62 3.09 -2.18
CA LEU A 13 18.67 1.75 -1.63
C LEU A 13 19.62 1.67 -0.44
N LEU A 14 20.87 2.13 -0.60
CA LEU A 14 21.87 2.11 0.47
C LEU A 14 21.41 2.92 1.69
N LEU A 15 20.85 4.12 1.48
CA LEU A 15 20.34 4.95 2.57
C LEU A 15 19.20 4.28 3.35
N ARG A 16 18.29 3.59 2.65
CA ARG A 16 17.16 2.87 3.26
C ARG A 16 17.57 1.56 3.92
N LEU A 17 18.64 0.91 3.46
CA LEU A 17 19.14 -0.30 4.09
C LEU A 17 19.71 -0.04 5.49
N ILE A 18 20.26 1.15 5.74
CA ILE A 18 20.83 1.51 7.05
C ILE A 18 19.83 1.27 8.19
N PRO A 19 18.63 1.90 8.23
CA PRO A 19 17.68 1.67 9.31
C PRO A 19 17.23 0.21 9.38
N ILE A 20 16.97 -0.46 8.25
CA ILE A 20 16.52 -1.87 8.24
C ILE A 20 17.56 -2.80 8.89
N LEU A 21 18.84 -2.61 8.57
CA LEU A 21 19.93 -3.42 9.12
C LEU A 21 20.13 -3.15 10.62
N LEU A 22 20.05 -1.89 11.04
CA LEU A 22 20.17 -1.49 12.44
C LEU A 22 19.01 -2.02 13.29
N THR A 23 17.83 -2.18 12.71
CA THR A 23 16.61 -2.64 13.40
C THR A 23 16.20 -4.05 12.97
N ARG A 24 17.17 -4.95 12.72
CA ARG A 24 16.90 -6.31 12.24
C ARG A 24 15.92 -7.10 13.12
N SER A 25 16.00 -6.92 14.44
CA SER A 25 15.17 -7.60 15.44
C SER A 25 13.92 -6.82 15.84
N LEU A 26 13.62 -5.69 15.18
CA LEU A 26 12.48 -4.86 15.53
C LEU A 26 11.18 -5.59 15.19
N GLY A 27 10.29 -5.73 16.18
CA GLY A 27 8.96 -6.28 15.98
C GLY A 27 8.04 -5.35 15.18
N ILE A 28 6.75 -5.65 15.20
CA ILE A 28 5.69 -4.78 14.72
C ILE A 28 4.90 -4.26 15.91
N GLY A 29 4.34 -3.05 15.82
CA GLY A 29 3.73 -2.38 16.98
C GLY A 29 2.40 -1.67 16.71
N LEU A 30 1.98 -1.54 15.46
CA LEU A 30 0.69 -0.95 15.10
C LEU A 30 -0.32 -2.06 14.77
N ASP A 31 -1.59 -1.85 15.15
CA ASP A 31 -2.68 -2.82 14.94
C ASP A 31 -2.85 -3.23 13.46
N ASP A 32 -2.76 -2.26 12.55
CA ASP A 32 -2.83 -2.50 11.12
C ASP A 32 -1.65 -3.36 10.62
N MET A 33 -0.44 -3.16 11.15
CA MET A 33 0.72 -4.00 10.84
C MET A 33 0.50 -5.45 11.25
N PHE A 34 -0.13 -5.69 12.41
CA PHE A 34 -0.51 -7.04 12.83
C PHE A 34 -1.53 -7.66 11.89
N GLN A 35 -2.56 -6.90 11.50
CA GLN A 35 -3.58 -7.37 10.56
C GLN A 35 -2.97 -7.74 9.20
N TYR A 36 -2.05 -6.92 8.67
CA TYR A 36 -1.35 -7.23 7.42
C TYR A 36 -0.45 -8.47 7.55
N ASP A 37 0.25 -8.66 8.68
CA ASP A 37 1.03 -9.87 8.95
C ASP A 37 0.13 -11.12 8.99
N MET A 38 -0.98 -11.07 9.72
CA MET A 38 -1.93 -12.20 9.83
C MET A 38 -2.48 -12.60 8.46
N LEU A 39 -2.94 -11.62 7.68
CA LEU A 39 -3.45 -11.84 6.33
C LEU A 39 -2.37 -12.45 5.42
N ALA A 40 -1.15 -11.92 5.48
CA ALA A 40 -0.04 -12.41 4.67
C ALA A 40 0.34 -13.85 5.02
N ARG A 41 0.41 -14.20 6.31
CA ARG A 41 0.67 -15.58 6.77
C ARG A 41 -0.43 -16.53 6.33
N SER A 42 -1.70 -16.15 6.52
CA SER A 42 -2.84 -16.96 6.09
C SER A 42 -2.81 -17.25 4.59
N LEU A 43 -2.54 -16.22 3.78
CA LEU A 43 -2.39 -16.37 2.33
C LEU A 43 -1.20 -17.25 1.94
N ALA A 44 -0.03 -17.04 2.56
CA ALA A 44 1.17 -17.83 2.29
C ALA A 44 0.99 -19.32 2.65
N SER A 45 0.17 -19.62 3.66
CA SER A 45 -0.20 -20.99 4.05
C SER A 45 -1.36 -21.58 3.26
N GLY A 46 -1.97 -20.84 2.33
CA GLY A 46 -3.11 -21.32 1.54
C GLY A 46 -4.46 -21.36 2.27
N ASN A 47 -4.58 -20.69 3.43
CA ASN A 47 -5.81 -20.68 4.25
C ASN A 47 -6.84 -19.60 3.81
N GLY A 48 -6.50 -18.84 2.75
CA GLY A 48 -7.32 -17.75 2.24
C GLY A 48 -7.10 -16.42 2.98
N PHE A 49 -7.99 -15.46 2.75
CA PHE A 49 -7.90 -14.10 3.30
C PHE A 49 -8.55 -14.04 4.70
N ARG A 50 -7.80 -14.52 5.70
CA ARG A 50 -8.25 -14.64 7.09
C ARG A 50 -7.30 -13.96 8.08
N TRP A 51 -7.83 -13.55 9.22
CA TRP A 51 -7.07 -12.94 10.33
C TRP A 51 -7.65 -13.36 11.69
N TYR A 52 -6.96 -13.01 12.79
CA TYR A 52 -7.37 -13.30 14.16
C TYR A 52 -7.50 -14.80 14.51
N ALA A 53 -6.53 -15.62 14.10
CA ALA A 53 -6.43 -16.98 14.65
C ALA A 53 -6.24 -16.92 16.17
N GLN A 54 -6.62 -17.98 16.90
CA GLN A 54 -6.57 -17.98 18.37
C GLN A 54 -5.17 -17.68 18.93
N LEU A 55 -4.13 -18.12 18.23
CA LEU A 55 -2.74 -17.83 18.58
C LEU A 55 -2.42 -16.33 18.49
N ASP A 56 -2.98 -15.65 17.49
CA ASP A 56 -2.76 -14.23 17.25
C ASP A 56 -3.50 -13.38 18.28
N LEU A 57 -4.72 -13.77 18.64
CA LEU A 57 -5.50 -13.11 19.68
C LEU A 57 -4.79 -13.11 21.04
N LYS A 58 -4.14 -14.23 21.40
CA LYS A 58 -3.34 -14.30 22.63
C LYS A 58 -2.18 -13.30 22.66
N GLN A 59 -1.64 -12.94 21.50
CA GLN A 59 -0.58 -11.92 21.42
C GLN A 59 -1.13 -10.50 21.58
N LEU A 60 -2.38 -10.27 21.15
CA LEU A 60 -3.04 -8.98 21.21
C LEU A 60 -3.84 -8.75 22.50
N GLU A 61 -4.16 -9.81 23.24
CA GLU A 61 -4.93 -9.79 24.49
C GLU A 61 -4.47 -8.74 25.53
N PRO A 62 -3.16 -8.46 25.70
CA PRO A 62 -2.71 -7.40 26.62
C PRO A 62 -3.11 -5.98 26.19
N TYR A 63 -3.43 -5.78 24.91
CA TYR A 63 -3.67 -4.46 24.31
C TYR A 63 -5.14 -4.24 23.96
N VAL A 64 -5.84 -5.29 23.53
CA VAL A 64 -7.22 -5.21 23.03
C VAL A 64 -8.01 -6.43 23.49
N LYS A 65 -9.20 -6.19 24.07
CA LYS A 65 -10.16 -7.25 24.40
C LYS A 65 -11.02 -7.54 23.17
N PHE A 66 -10.92 -8.76 22.64
CA PHE A 66 -11.77 -9.22 21.54
C PHE A 66 -12.91 -10.07 22.08
N ASP A 67 -14.14 -9.64 21.84
CA ASP A 67 -15.31 -10.50 22.02
C ASP A 67 -15.66 -11.16 20.68
N LEU A 68 -15.26 -12.43 20.53
CA LEU A 68 -15.59 -13.24 19.36
C LEU A 68 -16.80 -14.15 19.59
N SER A 69 -17.52 -14.02 20.71
CA SER A 69 -18.66 -14.88 21.03
C SER A 69 -19.81 -14.76 20.01
N THR A 70 -19.92 -13.59 19.37
CA THR A 70 -20.94 -13.28 18.36
C THR A 70 -20.46 -13.52 16.92
N ALA A 71 -19.18 -13.84 16.71
CA ALA A 71 -18.58 -13.94 15.39
C ALA A 71 -18.99 -15.25 14.69
N THR A 72 -19.89 -15.15 13.71
CA THR A 72 -20.30 -16.30 12.89
C THR A 72 -19.14 -16.78 12.03
N GLY A 73 -18.82 -18.08 12.08
CA GLY A 73 -17.77 -18.67 11.25
C GLY A 73 -16.35 -18.47 11.77
N TYR A 74 -16.19 -18.19 13.07
CA TYR A 74 -14.88 -18.21 13.72
C TYR A 74 -14.29 -19.61 13.72
N ASP A 75 -13.08 -19.74 13.19
CA ASP A 75 -12.25 -20.93 13.27
C ASP A 75 -11.06 -20.64 14.19
N PRO A 76 -10.89 -21.34 15.33
CA PRO A 76 -9.78 -21.10 16.23
C PRO A 76 -8.40 -21.30 15.59
N GLN A 77 -8.29 -22.18 14.58
CA GLN A 77 -7.04 -22.50 13.91
C GLN A 77 -6.71 -21.48 12.81
N TYR A 78 -7.69 -21.10 12.00
CA TYR A 78 -7.48 -20.27 10.81
C TYR A 78 -7.97 -18.82 10.94
N GLY A 79 -8.72 -18.50 11.98
CA GLY A 79 -9.33 -17.20 12.19
C GLY A 79 -10.57 -16.95 11.32
N LEU A 80 -10.97 -15.68 11.26
CA LEU A 80 -12.14 -15.21 10.53
C LEU A 80 -11.81 -14.83 9.10
N TYR A 81 -12.70 -15.18 8.16
CA TYR A 81 -12.69 -14.58 6.83
C TYR A 81 -12.98 -13.08 6.90
N THR A 82 -12.28 -12.31 6.09
CA THR A 82 -12.49 -10.86 6.02
C THR A 82 -12.36 -10.36 4.60
N SER A 83 -12.84 -9.14 4.37
CA SER A 83 -12.52 -8.35 3.18
C SER A 83 -12.26 -6.88 3.53
N PHE A 84 -11.97 -6.61 4.81
CA PHE A 84 -11.83 -5.26 5.34
C PHE A 84 -10.59 -4.53 4.79
N ARG A 85 -9.50 -5.27 4.57
CA ARG A 85 -8.26 -4.72 4.00
C ARG A 85 -8.16 -5.02 2.51
N ALA A 86 -7.61 -4.07 1.76
CA ALA A 86 -7.32 -4.30 0.35
C ALA A 86 -6.29 -5.43 0.19
N PRO A 87 -6.46 -6.32 -0.80
CA PRO A 87 -5.67 -7.56 -0.88
C PRO A 87 -4.25 -7.37 -1.40
N LEU A 88 -3.95 -6.27 -2.11
CA LEU A 88 -2.68 -6.10 -2.81
C LEU A 88 -1.46 -6.16 -1.88
N TYR A 89 -1.52 -5.46 -0.75
CA TYR A 89 -0.40 -5.41 0.17
C TYR A 89 -0.21 -6.72 0.96
N PRO A 90 -1.26 -7.35 1.54
CA PRO A 90 -1.17 -8.72 2.04
C PRO A 90 -0.65 -9.73 1.01
N ALA A 91 -1.06 -9.62 -0.26
CA ALA A 91 -0.57 -10.51 -1.31
C ALA A 91 0.93 -10.32 -1.58
N PHE A 92 1.40 -9.06 -1.62
CA PHE A 92 2.83 -8.76 -1.70
C PHE A 92 3.61 -9.39 -0.54
N LEU A 93 3.15 -9.21 0.70
CA LEU A 93 3.79 -9.81 1.87
C LEU A 93 3.72 -11.34 1.85
N ALA A 94 2.61 -11.93 1.42
CA ALA A 94 2.45 -13.38 1.31
C ALA A 94 3.46 -13.99 0.34
N ILE A 95 3.75 -13.32 -0.78
CA ILE A 95 4.80 -13.75 -1.72
C ILE A 95 6.16 -13.74 -1.02
N VAL A 96 6.49 -12.68 -0.27
CA VAL A 96 7.75 -12.63 0.49
C VAL A 96 7.80 -13.77 1.52
N TYR A 97 6.72 -13.97 2.28
CA TYR A 97 6.65 -15.01 3.31
C TYR A 97 6.71 -16.43 2.72
N PHE A 98 6.16 -16.63 1.52
CA PHE A 98 6.26 -17.89 0.80
C PHE A 98 7.72 -18.25 0.48
N PHE A 99 8.54 -17.29 0.05
CA PHE A 99 9.94 -17.54 -0.31
C PHE A 99 10.89 -17.56 0.91
N PHE A 100 10.63 -16.76 1.94
CA PHE A 100 11.55 -16.57 3.07
C PHE A 100 11.11 -17.28 4.37
N GLY A 101 9.92 -17.88 4.38
CA GLY A 101 9.36 -18.57 5.54
C GLY A 101 8.55 -17.66 6.48
N LEU A 102 7.90 -18.30 7.46
CA LEU A 102 6.98 -17.65 8.42
C LEU A 102 7.63 -17.39 9.79
N ASP A 103 8.93 -17.61 9.92
CA ASP A 103 9.67 -17.45 11.17
C ASP A 103 9.84 -15.98 11.57
N PHE A 104 10.50 -15.72 12.72
CA PHE A 104 10.75 -14.37 13.23
C PHE A 104 11.51 -13.45 12.25
N SER A 105 12.30 -14.01 11.33
CA SER A 105 12.99 -13.26 10.28
C SER A 105 12.07 -12.73 9.17
N ARG A 106 10.79 -13.13 9.15
CA ARG A 106 9.84 -12.70 8.10
C ARG A 106 9.69 -11.18 8.02
N PHE A 107 9.69 -10.49 9.16
CA PHE A 107 9.59 -9.03 9.19
C PHE A 107 10.82 -8.39 8.54
N PHE A 108 12.01 -8.91 8.83
CA PHE A 108 13.24 -8.43 8.20
C PHE A 108 13.20 -8.66 6.68
N ALA A 109 12.75 -9.84 6.23
CA ALA A 109 12.59 -10.13 4.80
C ALA A 109 11.57 -9.21 4.12
N ALA A 110 10.41 -8.97 4.76
CA ALA A 110 9.40 -8.03 4.27
C ALA A 110 9.96 -6.61 4.11
N ARG A 111 10.66 -6.10 5.14
CA ARG A 111 11.28 -4.78 5.10
C ARG A 111 12.35 -4.67 4.01
N LEU A 112 13.15 -5.71 3.82
CA LEU A 112 14.14 -5.78 2.75
C LEU A 112 13.45 -5.73 1.37
N ALA A 113 12.40 -6.53 1.18
CA ALA A 113 11.61 -6.51 -0.05
C ALA A 113 10.96 -5.14 -0.29
N GLN A 114 10.38 -4.52 0.73
CA GLN A 114 9.82 -3.17 0.64
C GLN A 114 10.89 -2.15 0.23
N VAL A 115 12.08 -2.17 0.84
CA VAL A 115 13.16 -1.24 0.48
C VAL A 115 13.63 -1.43 -0.96
N ILE A 116 13.80 -2.68 -1.41
CA ILE A 116 14.29 -3.00 -2.75
C ILE A 116 13.24 -2.68 -3.82
N PHE A 117 12.01 -3.17 -3.65
CA PHE A 117 10.99 -3.13 -4.70
C PHE A 117 10.07 -1.91 -4.61
N LEU A 118 9.96 -1.27 -3.45
CA LEU A 118 9.02 -0.17 -3.23
C LEU A 118 9.74 1.14 -2.88
N GLY A 119 10.59 1.16 -1.86
CA GLY A 119 11.22 2.37 -1.35
C GLY A 119 12.27 2.96 -2.31
N ALA A 120 13.25 2.16 -2.73
CA ALA A 120 14.34 2.63 -3.59
C ALA A 120 13.88 3.09 -4.99
N PRO A 121 12.88 2.46 -5.65
CA PRO A 121 12.33 2.92 -6.92
C PRO A 121 11.65 4.30 -6.88
N LEU A 122 11.28 4.83 -5.71
CA LEU A 122 10.66 6.16 -5.63
C LEU A 122 11.57 7.25 -6.20
N ALA A 123 12.86 7.24 -5.87
CA ALA A 123 13.79 8.27 -6.33
C ALA A 123 13.95 8.31 -7.87
N PRO A 124 14.22 7.20 -8.59
CA PRO A 124 14.26 7.23 -10.05
C PRO A 124 12.88 7.52 -10.67
N LEU A 125 11.77 7.07 -10.08
CA LEU A 125 10.43 7.44 -10.58
C LEU A 125 10.17 8.94 -10.46
N THR A 126 10.51 9.56 -9.33
CA THR A 126 10.43 11.02 -9.15
C THR A 126 11.29 11.75 -10.17
N TYR A 127 12.50 11.27 -10.46
CA TYR A 127 13.33 11.82 -11.54
C TYR A 127 12.61 11.76 -12.88
N LEU A 128 12.06 10.60 -13.27
CA LEU A 128 11.39 10.41 -14.56
C LEU A 128 10.14 11.29 -14.69
N VAL A 129 9.31 11.34 -13.65
CA VAL A 129 8.13 12.22 -13.61
C VAL A 129 8.55 13.69 -13.73
N SER A 130 9.54 14.12 -12.95
CA SER A 130 10.03 15.51 -13.01
C SER A 130 10.64 15.86 -14.36
N ARG A 131 11.35 14.93 -15.02
CA ARG A 131 11.88 15.14 -16.39
C ARG A 131 10.78 15.30 -17.42
N LYS A 132 9.60 14.71 -17.20
CA LYS A 132 8.42 14.86 -18.07
C LYS A 132 7.69 16.16 -17.83
N LEU A 133 7.60 16.60 -16.57
CA LEU A 133 6.94 17.86 -16.20
C LEU A 133 7.80 19.10 -16.53
N LEU A 134 9.12 19.01 -16.36
CA LEU A 134 10.06 20.12 -16.50
C LEU A 134 11.23 19.71 -17.41
N PRO A 135 11.02 19.61 -18.74
CA PRO A 135 12.02 19.13 -19.68
C PRO A 135 13.28 20.01 -19.74
N ASP A 136 13.14 21.31 -19.48
CA ASP A 136 14.23 22.29 -19.60
C ASP A 136 15.21 22.28 -18.42
N SER A 137 14.81 21.75 -17.26
CA SER A 137 15.65 21.75 -16.04
C SER A 137 15.98 20.35 -15.55
N GLU A 138 17.05 19.78 -16.07
CA GLU A 138 17.57 18.49 -15.57
C GLU A 138 17.99 18.59 -14.10
N ARG A 139 18.59 19.72 -13.70
CA ARG A 139 19.01 19.95 -12.31
C ARG A 139 17.85 19.82 -11.35
N THR A 140 16.69 20.42 -11.67
CA THR A 140 15.48 20.30 -10.83
C THR A 140 15.06 18.83 -10.67
N SER A 141 15.05 18.04 -11.74
CA SER A 141 14.69 16.62 -11.65
C SER A 141 15.69 15.80 -10.83
N GLN A 142 16.98 16.08 -10.96
CA GLN A 142 18.02 15.44 -10.16
C GLN A 142 17.87 15.81 -8.67
N THR A 143 17.64 17.09 -8.36
CA THR A 143 17.43 17.57 -7.00
C THR A 143 16.17 16.95 -6.38
N SER A 144 15.03 16.92 -7.08
CA SER A 144 13.80 16.27 -6.60
C SER A 144 14.02 14.80 -6.27
N ALA A 145 14.78 14.08 -7.10
CA ALA A 145 15.11 12.68 -6.85
C ALA A 145 16.01 12.50 -5.62
N TRP A 146 17.00 13.38 -5.41
CA TRP A 146 17.83 13.38 -4.21
C TRP A 146 17.04 13.72 -2.94
N LEU A 147 16.12 14.68 -3.01
CA LEU A 147 15.24 15.02 -1.90
C LEU A 147 14.40 13.79 -1.49
N VAL A 148 13.77 13.09 -2.43
CA VAL A 148 13.02 11.86 -2.15
C VAL A 148 13.92 10.72 -1.69
N ALA A 149 15.13 10.59 -2.24
CA ALA A 149 16.09 9.58 -1.84
C ALA A 149 16.52 9.72 -0.37
N ALA A 150 16.71 10.96 0.10
CA ALA A 150 17.23 11.28 1.42
C ALA A 150 16.16 11.80 2.41
N TYR A 151 14.88 11.84 2.03
CA TYR A 151 13.82 12.35 2.89
C TYR A 151 13.66 11.48 4.16
N PRO A 152 13.90 12.02 5.38
CA PRO A 152 14.02 11.20 6.59
C PRO A 152 12.83 10.28 6.85
N MET A 153 11.61 10.78 6.64
CA MET A 153 10.40 9.98 6.85
C MET A 153 10.34 8.77 5.89
N LEU A 154 10.72 8.96 4.62
CA LEU A 154 10.75 7.88 3.62
C LEU A 154 11.92 6.90 3.82
N LEU A 155 12.92 7.25 4.62
CA LEU A 155 13.99 6.32 5.00
C LEU A 155 13.52 5.33 6.06
N VAL A 156 12.74 5.79 7.03
CA VAL A 156 12.24 4.96 8.14
C VAL A 156 10.91 4.28 7.82
N TYR A 157 10.17 4.78 6.83
CA TYR A 157 8.85 4.25 6.47
C TYR A 157 8.81 2.75 6.17
N PRO A 158 9.80 2.16 5.48
CA PRO A 158 9.86 0.71 5.25
C PRO A 158 10.05 -0.12 6.53
N LEU A 159 10.22 0.48 7.71
CA LEU A 159 10.17 -0.26 8.98
C LEU A 159 8.73 -0.70 9.32
N GLY A 160 7.75 0.09 8.89
CA GLY A 160 6.33 -0.17 9.04
C GLY A 160 5.81 -1.13 7.97
N LEU A 161 4.95 -2.06 8.37
CA LEU A 161 4.21 -2.91 7.45
C LEU A 161 2.92 -2.21 7.03
N GLY A 162 3.03 -1.13 6.25
CA GLY A 162 1.89 -0.31 5.80
C GLY A 162 1.60 -0.42 4.30
N THR A 163 0.35 -0.17 3.93
CA THR A 163 -0.12 -0.10 2.53
C THR A 163 0.41 1.12 1.78
N GLU A 164 0.93 2.09 2.50
CA GLU A 164 1.45 3.33 1.96
C GLU A 164 2.77 3.10 1.21
N ASN A 165 3.54 2.06 1.57
CA ASN A 165 4.77 1.68 0.86
C ASN A 165 4.52 1.37 -0.62
N PRO A 166 3.64 0.42 -1.00
CA PRO A 166 3.31 0.21 -2.41
C PRO A 166 2.53 1.39 -3.00
N PHE A 167 1.71 2.08 -2.20
CA PHE A 167 0.93 3.22 -2.68
C PHE A 167 1.77 4.29 -3.37
N PHE A 168 2.89 4.72 -2.77
CA PHE A 168 3.71 5.78 -3.36
C PHE A 168 4.26 5.39 -4.74
N VAL A 169 4.70 4.14 -4.92
CA VAL A 169 5.23 3.65 -6.19
C VAL A 169 4.14 3.53 -7.23
N LEU A 170 2.99 2.98 -6.86
CA LEU A 170 1.85 2.80 -7.75
C LEU A 170 1.32 4.16 -8.21
N LEU A 171 1.22 5.13 -7.30
CA LEU A 171 0.78 6.49 -7.61
C LEU A 171 1.75 7.18 -8.58
N LEU A 172 3.05 7.19 -8.28
CA LEU A 172 4.06 7.81 -9.17
C LEU A 172 4.13 7.11 -10.53
N SER A 173 4.00 5.78 -10.55
CA SER A 173 3.96 5.01 -11.80
C SER A 173 2.71 5.37 -12.62
N SER A 174 1.55 5.45 -11.97
CA SER A 174 0.29 5.87 -12.61
C SER A 174 0.41 7.26 -13.24
N PHE A 175 0.97 8.23 -12.51
CA PHE A 175 1.24 9.57 -13.03
C PHE A 175 2.24 9.56 -14.18
N LEU A 176 3.31 8.77 -14.10
CA LEU A 176 4.29 8.66 -15.17
C LEU A 176 3.63 8.12 -16.46
N PHE A 177 2.84 7.05 -16.37
CA PHE A 177 2.12 6.51 -17.53
C PHE A 177 1.07 7.46 -18.08
N LEU A 178 0.40 8.24 -17.23
CA LEU A 178 -0.52 9.28 -17.65
C LEU A 178 0.21 10.37 -18.45
N LEU A 179 1.33 10.87 -17.95
CA LEU A 179 2.15 11.87 -18.68
C LEU A 179 2.66 11.32 -20.01
N LEU A 180 3.15 10.08 -20.02
CA LEU A 180 3.57 9.40 -21.25
C LEU A 180 2.41 9.26 -22.25
N SER A 181 1.17 9.08 -21.78
CA SER A 181 0.01 8.99 -22.66
C SER A 181 -0.38 10.34 -23.30
N ILE A 182 -0.07 11.46 -22.64
CA ILE A 182 -0.33 12.80 -23.19
C ILE A 182 0.63 13.09 -24.36
N GLU A 183 1.92 12.74 -24.20
CA GLU A 183 2.91 12.97 -25.26
C GLU A 183 2.71 12.04 -26.46
N THR A 184 2.43 10.77 -26.19
CA THR A 184 2.25 9.73 -27.22
C THR A 184 1.05 8.86 -26.84
N PRO A 185 -0.16 9.24 -27.31
CA PRO A 185 -1.40 8.56 -26.97
C PRO A 185 -1.34 7.07 -27.29
N SER A 186 -1.65 6.26 -26.29
CA SER A 186 -1.72 4.81 -26.43
C SER A 186 -2.68 4.23 -25.40
N ALA A 187 -3.60 3.38 -25.85
CA ALA A 187 -4.56 2.72 -24.98
C ALA A 187 -3.87 1.91 -23.87
N SER A 188 -2.73 1.27 -24.17
CA SER A 188 -1.98 0.49 -23.17
C SER A 188 -1.46 1.37 -22.03
N ARG A 189 -1.02 2.61 -22.31
CA ARG A 189 -0.52 3.54 -21.28
C ARG A 189 -1.63 4.07 -20.39
N LEU A 190 -2.80 4.35 -20.97
CA LEU A 190 -3.98 4.72 -20.21
C LEU A 190 -4.48 3.57 -19.33
N LEU A 191 -4.51 2.35 -19.88
CA LEU A 191 -4.85 1.14 -19.12
C LEU A 191 -3.85 0.89 -17.98
N LEU A 192 -2.54 1.03 -18.22
CA LEU A 192 -1.52 0.89 -17.18
C LEU A 192 -1.65 1.98 -16.11
N SER A 193 -1.89 3.24 -16.50
CA SER A 193 -2.14 4.33 -15.57
C SER A 193 -3.34 4.02 -14.65
N GLY A 194 -4.46 3.56 -15.23
CA GLY A 194 -5.63 3.12 -14.49
C GLY A 194 -5.38 1.87 -13.63
N LEU A 195 -4.64 0.89 -14.14
CA LEU A 195 -4.30 -0.35 -13.42
C LEU A 195 -3.45 -0.08 -12.18
N PHE A 196 -2.51 0.88 -12.24
CA PHE A 196 -1.73 1.26 -11.07
C PHE A 196 -2.55 2.08 -10.06
N LEU A 197 -3.57 2.82 -10.51
CA LEU A 197 -4.44 3.62 -9.64
C LEU A 197 -5.57 2.80 -8.99
N ALA A 198 -6.14 1.82 -9.71
CA ALA A 198 -7.32 1.07 -9.31
C ALA A 198 -7.20 0.32 -7.96
N PRO A 199 -6.06 -0.33 -7.62
CA PRO A 199 -5.90 -0.97 -6.33
C PRO A 199 -6.04 -0.03 -5.14
N HIS A 200 -5.82 1.27 -5.36
CA HIS A 200 -5.98 2.30 -4.33
C HIS A 200 -7.44 2.69 -4.13
N CYS A 201 -8.22 2.84 -5.21
CA CYS A 201 -9.65 3.15 -5.11
C CYS A 201 -10.42 2.07 -4.33
N ALA A 202 -10.02 0.80 -4.45
CA ALA A 202 -10.59 -0.30 -3.69
C ALA A 202 -10.37 -0.18 -2.17
N HIS A 203 -9.33 0.54 -1.73
CA HIS A 203 -9.04 0.80 -0.32
C HIS A 203 -9.88 1.95 0.25
N SER A 204 -10.17 2.99 -0.55
CA SER A 204 -10.87 4.20 -0.08
C SER A 204 -12.39 3.99 0.09
N LEU A 205 -13.01 3.12 -0.71
CA LEU A 205 -14.47 2.93 -0.71
C LEU A 205 -15.02 2.11 0.48
N ARG A 206 -14.17 1.61 1.38
CA ARG A 206 -14.57 0.68 2.46
C ARG A 206 -14.47 1.21 3.88
N HIS A 207 -14.08 2.47 4.09
CA HIS A 207 -14.15 3.09 5.42
C HIS A 207 -15.49 3.82 5.60
N PRO A 208 -16.49 3.24 6.29
CA PRO A 208 -17.74 3.93 6.63
C PRO A 208 -17.56 5.04 7.69
N SER A 209 -16.33 5.28 8.19
CA SER A 209 -16.04 6.24 9.25
C SER A 209 -16.17 7.72 8.81
N PHE A 210 -16.44 8.00 7.53
CA PHE A 210 -16.78 9.34 7.02
C PHE A 210 -18.28 9.57 6.82
N ARG A 211 -19.14 9.04 7.72
CA ARG A 211 -20.58 9.40 7.81
C ARG A 211 -20.93 10.31 8.98
N GLY A 212 -19.94 10.98 9.59
CA GLY A 212 -20.12 11.77 10.82
C GLY A 212 -19.66 13.22 10.77
N VAL A 213 -19.36 13.80 9.62
CA VAL A 213 -19.06 15.25 9.49
C VAL A 213 -19.86 15.80 8.33
N GLY A 214 -20.66 16.82 8.63
CA GLY A 214 -21.84 17.22 7.87
C GLY A 214 -21.64 17.53 6.40
N ASP A 215 -22.76 17.43 5.70
CA ASP A 215 -23.02 17.89 4.34
C ASP A 215 -22.48 19.30 4.09
N PHE A 216 -21.22 19.40 3.65
CA PHE A 216 -20.76 20.53 2.86
C PHE A 216 -20.85 20.15 1.40
N VAL A 217 -22.06 20.29 0.86
CA VAL A 217 -22.32 20.30 -0.58
C VAL A 217 -21.67 21.56 -1.14
N PHE A 218 -20.45 21.44 -1.65
CA PHE A 218 -19.89 22.44 -2.55
C PHE A 218 -20.58 22.31 -3.91
N VAL A 219 -21.65 23.07 -4.11
CA VAL A 219 -22.21 23.32 -5.45
C VAL A 219 -21.23 24.23 -6.18
N LEU A 220 -20.29 23.65 -6.93
CA LEU A 220 -19.54 24.41 -7.92
C LEU A 220 -20.40 24.60 -9.19
N PRO A 221 -20.50 25.82 -9.74
CA PRO A 221 -21.20 26.05 -10.99
C PRO A 221 -20.43 25.38 -12.14
N ALA A 222 -21.12 24.53 -12.88
CA ALA A 222 -20.58 23.81 -14.03
C ALA A 222 -20.18 24.77 -15.17
N PRO A 223 -18.97 24.65 -15.76
CA PRO A 223 -18.74 25.15 -17.10
C PRO A 223 -19.33 24.18 -18.12
N ARG A 224 -20.20 24.71 -18.99
CA ARG A 224 -20.72 24.02 -20.18
C ARG A 224 -19.58 23.68 -21.14
N LYS A 225 -19.34 22.39 -21.37
CA LYS A 225 -19.42 21.69 -22.69
C LYS A 225 -18.56 20.43 -22.71
N SER A 226 -19.26 19.30 -22.82
CA SER A 226 -18.95 18.11 -23.61
C SER A 226 -17.56 17.47 -23.50
N PHE A 227 -17.42 16.52 -22.58
CA PHE A 227 -16.70 15.28 -22.86
C PHE A 227 -17.52 14.11 -22.30
N ALA A 228 -18.11 13.33 -23.21
CA ALA A 228 -18.75 12.06 -22.91
C ALA A 228 -17.67 10.97 -22.95
N GLY A 229 -17.62 10.12 -21.92
CA GLY A 229 -16.94 8.82 -22.00
C GLY A 229 -16.01 8.48 -20.85
N CYS A 230 -16.57 8.09 -19.70
CA CYS A 230 -16.13 6.93 -18.90
C CYS A 230 -17.00 6.79 -17.65
N SER A 231 -18.20 6.23 -17.81
CA SER A 231 -18.95 5.66 -16.69
C SER A 231 -18.40 4.26 -16.44
N CYS A 232 -17.46 4.11 -15.51
CA CYS A 232 -17.10 2.78 -15.03
C CYS A 232 -18.20 2.26 -14.11
N LEU A 233 -18.77 1.13 -14.50
CA LEU A 233 -19.64 0.27 -13.71
C LEU A 233 -18.97 -0.07 -12.36
N CYS A 234 -19.70 0.18 -11.27
CA CYS A 234 -19.62 -0.61 -10.05
C CYS A 234 -21.06 -0.86 -9.59
N ALA A 235 -21.78 -1.69 -10.35
CA ALA A 235 -23.07 -2.22 -9.93
C ALA A 235 -22.84 -3.60 -9.28
N GLY A 236 -23.24 -3.74 -8.01
CA GLY A 236 -23.44 -5.06 -7.40
C GLY A 236 -22.38 -5.52 -6.39
N CYS A 237 -22.11 -4.74 -5.35
CA CYS A 237 -21.71 -5.32 -4.06
C CYS A 237 -22.84 -5.07 -3.06
N LYS A 238 -23.63 -6.11 -2.77
CA LYS A 238 -24.49 -6.12 -1.58
C LYS A 238 -23.55 -6.09 -0.36
N PRO A 239 -23.74 -5.17 0.60
CA PRO A 239 -23.01 -5.26 1.86
C PRO A 239 -23.41 -6.58 2.54
N VAL A 240 -22.43 -7.47 2.72
CA VAL A 240 -22.54 -8.59 3.66
C VAL A 240 -22.53 -7.93 5.04
N GLY A 241 -23.53 -8.23 5.86
CA GLY A 241 -23.81 -7.54 7.12
C GLY A 241 -22.55 -7.30 7.95
N ASP A 242 -22.30 -6.04 8.26
CA ASP A 242 -21.25 -5.62 9.17
C ASP A 242 -21.56 -6.21 10.55
N SER A 243 -20.80 -7.22 10.97
CA SER A 243 -20.67 -7.56 12.38
C SER A 243 -19.86 -6.43 13.03
N GLU A 244 -20.56 -5.42 13.53
CA GLU A 244 -19.98 -4.38 14.38
C GLU A 244 -19.37 -5.03 15.62
N PHE A 245 -18.03 -5.12 15.63
CA PHE A 245 -17.28 -5.38 16.84
C PHE A 245 -17.33 -4.11 17.69
N ALA A 246 -18.21 -4.11 18.69
CA ALA A 246 -18.21 -3.08 19.73
C ALA A 246 -16.90 -3.19 20.53
N VAL A 247 -15.98 -2.26 20.31
CA VAL A 247 -14.86 -2.03 21.22
C VAL A 247 -15.46 -1.39 22.47
N ALA A 248 -15.64 -2.19 23.52
CA ALA A 248 -16.02 -1.65 24.82
C ALA A 248 -14.88 -0.74 25.35
N PRO A 249 -15.19 0.41 25.96
CA PRO A 249 -14.20 1.34 26.51
C PRO A 249 -13.37 0.73 27.66
#